data_AF-A0AAJ0HS58-F1
#
_entry.id   AF-A0AAJ0HS58-F1
#
_cell.length_a   1.000
_cell.length_b   1.000
_cell.length_c   1.000
_cell.angle_alpha   90.00
_cell.angle_beta   90.00
_cell.angle_gamma   90.00
#
_symmetry.space_group_name_H-M   'P 1'
#
loop_
_entity.id
_entity.type
_entity.pdbx_description
1 polymer ?
#
loop_
_entity_poly.entity_id
_entity_poly.type
_entity_poly.pdbx_seq_one_letter_code
_entity_poly.pdbx_strand_id
1 'polypeptide(L)'
;MESASVQAARWLLGAEGRYRTRHRTTTGAGLTQPTIHAATKLFRTSKTHIGAHVKALREIGRPAFKPGSVGRPTSLLESKDRALKAYAHWLIESGSLATQDLLEAACNRLHAHRDPPAPPVCHNWYL
;
A
#
# COMPACT_ATOMS: atom_id res chain seq x y z
N MET A 1 16.18 3.94 -2.08
CA MET A 1 16.50 2.90 -3.09
C MET A 1 15.18 2.29 -3.56
N GLU A 2 14.89 2.33 -4.86
CA GLU A 2 13.61 1.85 -5.40
C GLU A 2 13.59 0.32 -5.53
N SER A 3 12.49 -0.34 -5.13
CA SER A 3 12.37 -1.82 -5.15
C SER A 3 12.55 -2.40 -6.57
N ALA A 4 13.22 -3.55 -6.68
CA ALA A 4 13.42 -4.26 -7.95
C ALA A 4 12.09 -4.57 -8.67
N SER A 5 11.01 -4.82 -7.91
CA SER A 5 9.66 -5.03 -8.45
C SER A 5 9.06 -3.79 -9.13
N VAL A 6 9.39 -2.59 -8.63
CA VAL A 6 8.93 -1.31 -9.17
C VAL A 6 9.73 -0.94 -10.42
N GLN A 7 11.05 -1.16 -10.38
CA GLN A 7 11.92 -0.99 -11.55
C GLN A 7 11.48 -1.90 -12.71
N ALA A 8 11.18 -3.16 -12.41
CA ALA A 8 10.65 -4.12 -13.38
C ALA A 8 9.32 -3.67 -14.01
N ALA A 9 8.39 -3.17 -13.20
CA ALA A 9 7.10 -2.69 -13.68
C ALA A 9 7.23 -1.45 -14.58
N ARG A 10 8.09 -0.49 -14.21
CA ARG A 10 8.37 0.70 -15.03
C ARG A 10 9.05 0.35 -16.35
N TRP A 11 10.01 -0.57 -16.31
CA TRP A 11 10.68 -1.08 -17.51
C TRP A 11 9.67 -1.69 -18.49
N LEU A 12 8.72 -2.47 -17.97
CA LEU A 12 7.69 -3.14 -18.78
C LEU A 12 6.75 -2.12 -19.44
N LEU A 13 6.24 -1.14 -18.69
CA LEU A 13 5.38 -0.08 -19.24
C LEU A 13 6.12 0.80 -20.27
N GLY A 14 7.38 1.15 -20.01
CA GLY A 14 8.20 1.90 -20.96
C GLY A 14 8.51 1.11 -22.23
N ALA A 15 8.65 -0.21 -22.15
CA ALA A 15 8.84 -1.08 -23.31
C ALA A 15 7.54 -1.30 -24.10
N GLU A 16 6.39 -1.41 -23.43
CA GLU A 16 5.08 -1.48 -24.08
C GLU A 16 4.74 -0.22 -24.87
N GLY A 17 5.00 0.96 -24.31
CA GLY A 17 4.81 2.24 -25.01
C GLY A 17 5.63 2.32 -26.30
N ARG A 18 6.91 1.93 -26.22
CA ARG A 18 7.82 1.87 -27.38
C ARG A 18 7.37 0.84 -28.42
N TYR A 19 6.89 -0.32 -27.99
CA TYR A 19 6.32 -1.33 -28.88
C TYR A 19 5.08 -0.80 -29.63
N ARG A 20 4.12 -0.19 -28.92
CA ARG A 20 2.88 0.33 -29.52
C ARG A 20 3.15 1.47 -30.51
N THR A 21 4.01 2.43 -30.14
CA THR A 21 4.34 3.55 -31.02
C THR A 21 5.03 3.07 -32.30
N ARG A 22 5.97 2.12 -32.22
CA ARG A 22 6.68 1.60 -33.41
C ARG A 22 5.81 0.69 -34.27
N HIS A 23 4.94 -0.12 -33.67
CA HIS A 23 3.98 -0.92 -34.43
C HIS A 23 2.97 -0.06 -35.21
N ARG A 24 2.70 1.17 -34.74
CA ARG A 24 1.86 2.12 -35.48
C ARG A 24 2.60 2.73 -36.69
N THR A 25 3.92 2.83 -36.65
CA THR A 25 4.73 3.51 -37.69
C THR A 25 5.32 2.58 -38.74
N THR A 26 5.41 1.27 -38.50
CA THR A 26 6.04 0.32 -39.43
C THR A 26 5.31 -1.03 -39.45
N THR A 27 4.87 -1.45 -40.64
CA THR A 27 4.39 -2.81 -40.90
C THR A 27 5.59 -3.76 -40.94
N GLY A 28 5.85 -4.45 -39.81
CA GLY A 28 6.69 -5.65 -39.77
C GLY A 28 8.19 -5.44 -39.56
N ALA A 29 8.70 -5.90 -38.41
CA ALA A 29 9.91 -6.75 -38.24
C ALA A 29 10.46 -6.61 -36.80
N GLY A 30 10.46 -7.72 -36.07
CA GLY A 30 11.46 -7.98 -35.01
C GLY A 30 11.24 -7.43 -33.59
N LEU A 31 10.13 -6.76 -33.29
CA LEU A 31 9.87 -6.31 -31.90
C LEU A 31 9.07 -7.38 -31.14
N THR A 32 9.72 -8.07 -30.22
CA THR A 32 9.04 -8.96 -29.27
C THR A 32 8.37 -8.12 -28.18
N GLN A 33 7.11 -8.38 -27.88
CA GLN A 33 6.44 -7.72 -26.75
C GLN A 33 7.17 -8.04 -25.44
N PRO A 34 7.43 -7.02 -24.60
CA PRO A 34 8.01 -7.24 -23.28
C PRO A 34 7.02 -8.05 -22.42
N THR A 35 7.43 -9.23 -21.97
CA THR A 35 6.59 -10.09 -21.12
C THR A 35 6.95 -9.92 -19.65
N ILE A 36 5.96 -10.15 -18.77
CA ILE A 36 6.20 -10.18 -17.32
C ILE A 36 7.25 -11.25 -16.97
N HIS A 37 7.29 -12.37 -17.71
CA HIS A 37 8.26 -13.43 -17.46
C HIS A 37 9.70 -12.97 -17.75
N ALA A 38 9.93 -12.25 -18.85
CA ALA A 38 11.23 -11.65 -19.12
C ALA A 38 11.66 -10.69 -18.00
N ALA A 39 10.72 -9.88 -17.49
CA ALA A 39 10.98 -8.97 -16.36
C ALA A 39 11.30 -9.73 -15.05
N THR A 40 10.64 -10.86 -14.77
CA THR A 40 10.98 -11.68 -13.59
C THR A 40 12.41 -12.22 -13.65
N LYS A 41 12.88 -12.65 -14.83
CA LYS A 41 14.23 -13.17 -15.03
C LYS A 41 15.28 -12.06 -14.93
N LEU A 42 14.99 -10.90 -15.49
CA LEU A 42 15.90 -9.75 -15.51
C LEU A 42 16.08 -9.10 -14.13
N PHE A 43 14.97 -8.90 -13.41
CA PHE A 43 14.97 -8.18 -12.14
C PHE A 43 14.91 -9.09 -10.89
N ARG A 44 14.97 -10.42 -11.09
CA ARG A 44 14.97 -11.44 -10.03
C ARG A 44 13.88 -11.21 -8.97
N THR A 45 12.66 -10.96 -9.43
CA THR A 45 11.50 -10.63 -8.57
C THR A 45 10.29 -11.46 -8.96
N SER A 46 9.31 -11.58 -8.06
CA SER A 46 8.10 -12.38 -8.29
C SER A 46 7.18 -11.76 -9.35
N LYS A 47 6.55 -12.64 -10.16
CA LYS A 47 5.53 -12.26 -11.15
C LYS A 47 4.38 -11.46 -10.52
N THR A 48 3.96 -11.86 -9.33
CA THR A 48 2.87 -11.25 -8.57
C THR A 48 3.18 -9.82 -8.17
N HIS A 49 4.39 -9.54 -7.67
CA HIS A 49 4.79 -8.17 -7.29
C HIS A 49 4.92 -7.26 -8.50
N ILE A 50 5.49 -7.74 -9.62
CA ILE A 50 5.53 -6.96 -10.87
C ILE A 50 4.10 -6.64 -11.33
N GLY A 51 3.22 -7.65 -11.39
CA GLY A 51 1.83 -7.49 -11.84
C GLY A 51 1.05 -6.47 -11.01
N ALA A 52 1.21 -6.48 -9.68
CA ALA A 52 0.58 -5.51 -8.80
C ALA A 52 1.04 -4.07 -9.11
N HIS A 53 2.35 -3.85 -9.25
CA HIS A 53 2.87 -2.51 -9.57
C HIS A 53 2.50 -2.06 -10.99
N VAL A 54 2.50 -2.95 -11.98
CA VAL A 54 2.05 -2.64 -13.35
C VAL A 54 0.60 -2.18 -13.34
N LYS A 55 -0.28 -2.89 -12.62
CA LYS A 55 -1.69 -2.50 -12.48
C LYS A 55 -1.83 -1.11 -11.86
N ALA A 56 -1.20 -0.87 -10.71
CA ALA A 56 -1.30 0.42 -10.03
C ALA A 56 -0.66 1.59 -10.81
N LEU A 57 0.45 1.35 -11.52
CA LEU A 57 1.06 2.37 -12.37
C LEU A 57 0.16 2.76 -13.55
N ARG A 58 -0.65 1.83 -14.08
CA ARG A 58 -1.63 2.13 -15.13
C ARG A 58 -2.86 2.86 -14.59
N GLU A 59 -3.37 2.45 -13.44
CA GLU A 59 -4.63 2.97 -12.88
C GLU A 59 -4.44 4.30 -12.13
N ILE A 60 -3.35 4.44 -11.36
CA ILE A 60 -3.16 5.52 -10.38
C ILE A 60 -1.89 6.34 -10.70
N GLY A 61 -1.06 5.88 -11.65
CA GLY A 61 0.20 6.56 -12.01
C GLY A 61 1.30 6.45 -10.95
N ARG A 62 1.10 5.63 -9.90
CA ARG A 62 2.06 5.40 -8.81
C ARG A 62 2.23 3.90 -8.55
N PRO A 63 3.41 3.42 -8.12
CA PRO A 63 3.61 2.00 -7.85
C PRO A 63 2.67 1.49 -6.75
N ALA A 64 2.28 0.22 -6.85
CA ALA A 64 1.54 -0.51 -5.80
C ALA A 64 2.40 -0.74 -4.54
N PHE A 65 2.89 0.32 -3.92
CA PHE A 65 3.14 0.24 -2.51
C PHE A 65 1.76 0.13 -1.88
N LYS A 66 1.51 -0.90 -1.06
CA LYS A 66 0.36 -0.82 -0.18
C LYS A 66 0.63 0.43 0.70
N PRO A 67 -0.11 1.55 0.59
CA PRO A 67 -0.38 2.25 1.82
C PRO A 67 -1.01 1.17 2.71
N GLY A 68 -0.56 1.04 3.96
CA GLY A 68 -1.31 0.24 4.93
C GLY A 68 -2.79 0.55 4.71
N SER A 69 -3.60 -0.50 4.53
CA SER A 69 -5.02 -0.42 4.16
C SER A 69 -5.65 0.88 4.62
N VAL A 70 -6.27 1.64 3.72
CA VAL A 70 -7.16 2.72 4.15
C VAL A 70 -8.36 2.02 4.79
N GLY A 71 -8.30 1.87 6.12
CA GLY A 71 -9.12 0.98 6.94
C GLY A 71 -8.29 0.33 8.06
N ARG A 72 -8.95 -0.32 9.04
CA ARG A 72 -8.33 -0.87 10.28
C ARG A 72 -6.85 -1.29 10.09
N PRO A 73 -5.89 -0.59 10.72
CA PRO A 73 -4.49 -0.97 10.66
C PRO A 73 -4.36 -2.43 11.09
N THR A 74 -3.69 -3.25 10.28
CA THR A 74 -3.36 -4.66 10.62
C THR A 74 -2.49 -4.77 11.89
N SER A 75 -2.12 -3.63 12.50
CA SER A 75 -1.27 -3.55 13.67
C SER A 75 -1.87 -2.82 14.88
N LEU A 76 -3.20 -2.70 14.99
CA LEU A 76 -3.75 -2.84 16.34
C LEU A 76 -3.63 -4.30 16.71
N LEU A 77 -2.46 -4.65 17.27
CA LEU A 77 -2.29 -5.87 18.05
C LEU A 77 -3.50 -5.99 18.98
N GLU A 78 -4.00 -7.21 19.19
CA GLU A 78 -5.16 -7.48 20.05
C GLU A 78 -5.07 -6.77 21.40
N SER A 79 -3.85 -6.62 21.93
CA SER A 79 -3.56 -5.87 23.15
C SER A 79 -3.97 -4.39 23.10
N LYS A 80 -3.79 -3.71 21.97
CA LYS A 80 -4.18 -2.31 21.78
C LYS A 80 -5.69 -2.16 21.67
N ASP A 81 -6.35 -3.09 20.98
CA ASP A 81 -7.80 -3.11 20.87
C ASP A 81 -8.43 -3.34 22.24
N ARG A 82 -7.87 -4.26 23.04
CA ARG A 82 -8.28 -4.50 24.43
C ARG A 82 -8.03 -3.25 25.30
N ALA A 83 -6.91 -2.57 25.16
CA ALA A 83 -6.61 -1.34 25.91
C ALA A 83 -7.58 -0.20 25.58
N LEU A 84 -7.92 -0.01 24.30
CA LEU A 84 -8.91 1.00 23.87
C LEU A 84 -10.32 0.67 24.36
N LYS A 85 -10.72 -0.61 24.34
CA LYS A 85 -12.00 -1.06 24.90
C LYS A 85 -12.08 -0.82 26.41
N ALA A 86 -11.01 -1.12 27.14
CA ALA A 86 -10.93 -0.83 28.57
C ALA A 86 -11.01 0.67 28.87
N TYR A 87 -10.33 1.50 28.08
CA TYR A 87 -10.42 2.96 28.19
C TYR A 87 -11.82 3.49 27.90
N ALA A 88 -12.49 2.99 26.85
CA ALA A 88 -13.86 3.34 26.53
C ALA A 88 -14.84 2.92 27.65
N HIS A 89 -14.67 1.73 28.22
CA HIS A 89 -15.46 1.26 29.35
C HIS A 89 -15.29 2.15 30.58
N TRP A 90 -14.05 2.49 30.91
CA TRP A 90 -13.75 3.39 32.03
C TRP A 90 -14.35 4.78 31.83
N LEU A 91 -14.32 5.32 30.60
CA LEU A 91 -14.98 6.60 30.29
C LEU A 91 -16.48 6.52 30.59
N ILE A 92 -17.16 5.46 30.15
CA ILE A 92 -18.60 5.25 30.38
C ILE A 92 -18.90 5.11 31.88
N GLU A 93 -18.12 4.31 32.61
CA GLU A 93 -18.27 4.16 34.07
C GLU A 93 -18.05 5.46 34.83
N SER A 94 -17.14 6.32 34.36
CA SER A 94 -16.89 7.63 34.95
C SER A 94 -17.94 8.68 34.61
N GLY A 95 -18.97 8.33 33.84
CA GLY A 95 -20.02 9.26 33.39
C GLY A 95 -19.60 10.15 32.21
N SER A 96 -18.45 9.87 31.59
CA SER A 96 -17.94 10.58 30.42
C SER A 96 -18.37 9.91 29.12
N LEU A 97 -18.55 10.70 28.05
CA LEU A 97 -18.83 10.17 26.73
C LEU A 97 -17.54 9.69 26.05
N ALA A 98 -17.54 8.45 25.55
CA ALA A 98 -16.46 7.92 24.72
C ALA A 98 -16.56 8.45 23.28
N THR A 99 -16.35 9.76 23.10
CA THR A 99 -16.39 10.41 21.79
C THR A 99 -15.26 9.90 20.88
N GLN A 100 -15.51 9.89 19.57
CA GLN A 100 -14.54 9.44 18.56
C GLN A 100 -13.18 10.14 18.71
N ASP A 101 -13.15 11.47 18.85
CA ASP A 101 -11.90 12.25 18.97
C ASP A 101 -11.04 11.80 20.17
N LEU A 102 -11.68 11.47 21.30
CA LEU A 102 -10.98 10.97 22.49
C LEU A 102 -10.36 9.59 22.25
N LEU A 103 -11.07 8.72 21.54
CA LEU A 103 -10.58 7.38 21.21
C LEU A 103 -9.45 7.44 20.16
N GLU A 104 -9.53 8.36 19.19
CA GLU A 104 -8.47 8.60 18.21
C GLU A 104 -7.21 9.13 18.88
N ALA A 105 -7.36 10.13 19.75
CA ALA A 105 -6.26 10.69 20.52
C ALA A 105 -5.58 9.62 21.41
N ALA A 106 -6.38 8.78 22.10
CA ALA A 106 -5.86 7.69 22.90
C ALA A 106 -5.11 6.64 22.06
N CYS A 107 -5.64 6.27 20.89
CA CYS A 107 -4.97 5.35 19.98
C CYS A 107 -3.66 5.92 19.42
N ASN A 108 -3.65 7.21 19.07
CA ASN A 108 -2.46 7.90 18.58
C ASN A 108 -1.35 7.95 19.65
N ARG A 109 -1.71 8.14 20.93
CA ARG A 109 -0.76 8.00 22.05
C ARG A 109 -0.15 6.58 22.10
N LEU A 110 -0.98 5.54 21.98
CA LEU A 110 -0.49 4.15 21.93
C LEU A 110 0.36 3.86 20.68
N HIS A 111 0.21 4.60 19.59
CA HIS A 111 1.04 4.50 18.40
C HIS A 111 2.41 5.17 18.59
N ALA A 112 2.44 6.34 19.24
CA ALA A 112 3.65 7.07 19.55
C ALA A 112 4.59 6.30 20.51
N HIS A 113 4.03 5.52 21.43
CA HIS A 113 4.82 4.71 22.38
C HIS A 113 5.37 3.39 21.82
N ARG A 114 5.18 3.08 20.53
CA ARG A 114 5.79 1.89 19.92
C ARG A 114 7.25 2.14 19.58
N ASP A 115 8.01 1.05 19.49
CA ASP A 115 9.31 1.03 18.83
C ASP A 115 9.30 0.02 17.66
N PRO A 116 9.36 0.46 16.39
CA PRO A 116 9.31 1.86 15.94
C PRO A 116 7.91 2.49 16.08
N PRO A 117 7.79 3.82 16.19
CA PRO A 117 6.52 4.53 16.31
C PRO A 117 5.64 4.30 15.08
N ALA A 118 4.33 4.10 15.31
CA ALA A 118 3.37 3.94 14.21
C ALA A 118 2.80 5.30 13.77
N PRO A 119 2.44 5.46 12.49
CA PRO A 119 1.78 6.66 12.00
C PRO A 119 0.41 6.85 12.67
N PRO A 120 -0.10 8.11 12.74
CA PRO A 120 -1.38 8.40 13.35
C PRO A 120 -2.55 7.75 12.59
N VAL A 121 -3.62 7.41 13.31
CA VAL A 121 -4.87 6.94 12.72
C VAL A 121 -5.62 8.11 12.07
N CYS A 122 -6.35 7.83 10.99
CA CYS A 122 -7.21 8.81 10.33
C CYS A 122 -8.63 8.80 10.93
N HIS A 123 -9.39 9.87 10.67
CA HIS A 123 -10.79 10.00 11.11
C HIS A 123 -11.69 8.84 10.66
N ASN A 124 -11.37 8.20 9.53
CA ASN A 124 -12.13 7.08 8.99
C ASN A 124 -11.66 5.71 9.51
N TRP A 125 -10.89 5.67 10.60
CA TRP A 125 -10.33 4.41 11.11
C TRP A 125 -11.39 3.43 11.63
N TYR A 126 -12.53 3.92 12.13
CA TYR A 126 -13.60 3.09 12.68
C TYR A 126 -14.66 2.65 11.65
N LEU A 127 -14.55 3.09 10.39
CA LEU A 127 -15.43 2.71 9.29
C LEU A 127 -14.93 1.41 8.63
#